data_AF-X1SZ63-F1
#
_entry.id   AF-X1SZ63-F1
#
_cell.length_a   1.000
_cell.length_b   1.000
_cell.length_c   1.000
_cell.angle_alpha   90.00
_cell.angle_beta   90.00
_cell.angle_gamma   90.00
#
_symmetry.space_group_name_H-M   'P 1'
#
loop_
_entity.id
_entity.type
_entity.pdbx_description
1 polymer ?
#
loop_
_entity_poly.entity_id
_entity_poly.type
_entity_poly.pdbx_seq_one_letter_code
_entity_poly.pdbx_strand_id
1 'polypeptide(L)' 'AIKSATIVNAEIIRMQDKIGSLEVGKWADIIIVDGKPDEDINTLVEKDNIRLVMKQGEVFRNIL' A
#
# COMPACT_ATOMS: atom_id res chain seq x y z
N ALA A 1 -11.68 -5.13 3.09
CA ALA A 1 -10.41 -5.76 2.65
C ALA A 1 -9.22 -4.81 2.77
N ILE A 2 -9.18 -3.69 2.02
CA ILE A 2 -8.01 -2.78 1.98
C ILE A 2 -7.61 -2.26 3.38
N LYS A 3 -8.57 -1.76 4.17
CA LYS A 3 -8.29 -1.29 5.55
C LYS A 3 -7.67 -2.38 6.44
N SER A 4 -8.18 -3.61 6.33
CA SER A 4 -7.67 -4.78 7.05
C SER A 4 -6.21 -5.08 6.69
N ALA A 5 -5.86 -4.92 5.41
CA ALA A 5 -4.50 -5.12 4.91
C ALA A 5 -3.56 -3.92 5.13
N THR A 6 -4.06 -2.81 5.71
CA THR A 6 -3.29 -1.57 5.90
C THR A 6 -3.45 -1.06 7.34
N ILE A 7 -4.31 -0.07 7.58
CA ILE A 7 -4.40 0.65 8.87
C ILE A 7 -4.76 -0.27 10.04
N VAL A 8 -5.64 -1.25 9.86
CA VAL A 8 -6.04 -2.16 10.94
C VAL A 8 -4.86 -3.02 11.39
N ASN A 9 -4.06 -3.53 10.45
CA ASN A 9 -2.85 -4.28 10.80
C ASN A 9 -1.83 -3.38 11.49
N ALA A 10 -1.69 -2.12 11.05
CA ALA A 10 -0.83 -1.15 11.71
C ALA A 10 -1.26 -0.89 13.16
N GLU A 11 -2.56 -0.79 13.44
CA GLU A 11 -3.10 -0.67 14.80
C GLU A 11 -2.82 -1.93 15.65
N ILE A 12 -3.03 -3.13 15.10
CA ILE A 12 -2.78 -4.41 15.78
C ILE A 12 -1.32 -4.50 16.27
N ILE A 13 -0.37 -4.00 15.46
CA ILE A 13 1.06 -4.01 15.80
C ILE A 13 1.55 -2.69 16.44
N ARG A 14 0.63 -1.79 16.81
CA ARG A 14 0.93 -0.48 17.44
C ARG A 14 1.86 0.43 16.62
N MET A 15 1.73 0.37 15.30
CA MET A 15 2.49 1.20 14.34
C MET A 15 1.59 2.14 13.53
N GLN A 16 0.33 2.36 13.94
CA GLN A 16 -0.60 3.25 13.25
C GLN A 16 -0.07 4.68 13.05
N ASP A 17 0.81 5.17 13.93
CA ASP A 17 1.44 6.50 13.79
C ASP A 17 2.59 6.54 12.78
N LYS A 18 2.99 5.38 12.24
CA LYS A 18 4.14 5.23 11.33
C LYS A 18 3.77 4.65 9.98
N ILE A 19 2.80 3.74 9.89
CA ILE A 19 2.43 3.01 8.65
C ILE A 19 0.93 2.79 8.56
N GLY A 20 0.47 2.27 7.41
CA GLY A 20 -0.91 1.79 7.22
C GLY A 20 -1.88 2.83 6.67
N SER A 21 -1.45 4.08 6.48
CA SER A 21 -2.21 5.11 5.77
C SER A 21 -1.29 6.12 5.08
N LEU A 22 -1.84 6.88 4.14
CA LEU A 22 -1.14 7.95 3.42
C LEU A 22 -1.37 9.29 4.10
N GLU A 23 -0.51 9.61 5.07
CA GLU A 23 -0.56 10.85 5.85
C GLU A 23 0.85 11.41 6.04
N VAL A 24 0.97 12.74 6.14
CA VAL A 24 2.26 13.40 6.36
C VAL A 24 2.88 12.91 7.67
N GLY A 25 4.18 12.61 7.64
CA GLY A 25 4.95 12.14 8.80
C GLY A 25 5.00 10.60 8.94
N LYS A 26 4.18 9.86 8.19
CA LYS A 26 4.28 8.39 8.11
C LYS A 26 5.33 7.96 7.10
N TRP A 27 5.75 6.70 7.18
CA TRP A 27 6.65 6.11 6.20
C TRP A 27 6.00 6.07 4.82
N ALA A 28 6.80 6.32 3.79
CA ALA A 28 6.37 6.19 2.41
C ALA A 28 6.39 4.71 1.97
N ASP A 29 5.49 3.92 2.56
CA ASP A 29 5.15 2.56 2.14
C ASP A 29 3.96 2.64 1.17
N ILE A 30 4.25 2.63 -0.14
CA ILE A 30 3.28 2.96 -1.19
C ILE A 30 3.35 1.91 -2.31
N ILE A 31 2.19 1.51 -2.81
CA ILE A 31 2.07 0.80 -4.08
C ILE A 31 1.22 1.60 -5.06
N ILE A 32 1.58 1.57 -6.34
CA ILE A 32 0.72 2.08 -7.42
C ILE A 32 0.21 0.87 -8.18
N VAL A 33 -1.09 0.85 -8.41
CA VAL A 33 -1.82 -0.27 -9.00
C VAL A 33 -2.65 0.23 -10.17
N ASP A 34 -2.60 -0.48 -11.29
CA ASP A 34 -3.52 -0.27 -12.40
C ASP A 34 -4.89 -0.87 -12.08
N GLY A 35 -5.93 -0.07 -12.28
CA GLY A 35 -7.31 -0.43 -11.94
C GLY A 35 -7.77 0.20 -10.63
N LYS A 36 -8.90 -0.30 -10.11
CA LYS A 36 -9.59 0.27 -8.95
C LYS A 36 -9.82 -0.80 -7.89
N PRO A 37 -8.95 -0.91 -6.87
CA PRO A 37 -9.04 -1.97 -5.87
C PRO A 37 -10.23 -1.85 -4.92
N ASP A 38 -10.88 -0.69 -4.88
CA ASP A 38 -12.14 -0.44 -4.19
C ASP A 38 -13.36 -0.98 -4.96
N GLU A 39 -13.27 -1.11 -6.28
CA GLU A 39 -14.30 -1.69 -7.14
C GLU A 39 -14.04 -3.18 -7.44
N ASP A 40 -12.78 -3.56 -7.71
CA ASP A 40 -12.34 -4.94 -7.95
C ASP A 40 -11.04 -5.26 -7.20
N ILE A 41 -11.16 -6.09 -6.16
CA ILE A 41 -10.03 -6.45 -5.30
C ILE A 41 -8.98 -7.31 -6.02
N ASN A 42 -9.33 -7.97 -7.14
CA ASN A 42 -8.39 -8.82 -7.89
C ASN A 42 -7.25 -8.02 -8.52
N THR A 43 -7.44 -6.70 -8.70
CA THR A 43 -6.39 -5.77 -9.13
C THR A 43 -5.15 -5.81 -8.21
N LEU A 44 -5.30 -6.18 -6.93
CA LEU A 44 -4.18 -6.35 -5.99
C LEU A 44 -3.52 -7.73 -6.03
N VAL A 45 -4.18 -8.73 -6.63
CA VAL A 45 -3.69 -10.12 -6.70
C VAL A 45 -2.80 -10.31 -7.92
N GLU A 46 -3.16 -9.68 -9.03
CA GLU A 46 -2.39 -9.74 -10.27
C GLU A 46 -1.13 -8.87 -10.19
N LYS A 47 0.04 -9.51 -10.14
CA LYS A 47 1.34 -8.83 -10.00
C LYS A 47 1.62 -7.83 -11.12
N ASP A 48 1.08 -8.05 -12.31
CA ASP A 48 1.28 -7.18 -13.47
C ASP A 48 0.56 -5.84 -13.32
N ASN A 49 -0.48 -5.77 -12.49
CA ASN A 49 -1.18 -4.52 -12.17
C ASN A 49 -0.40 -3.67 -11.16
N ILE A 50 0.55 -4.24 -10.40
CA ILE A 50 1.38 -3.46 -9.46
C ILE A 50 2.52 -2.76 -10.21
N ARG A 51 2.38 -1.47 -10.49
CA ARG A 51 3.34 -0.67 -11.28
C ARG A 51 4.50 -0.11 -10.50
N LEU A 52 4.26 0.24 -9.23
CA LEU A 52 5.30 0.77 -8.35
C LEU A 52 5.19 0.14 -6.97
N VAL A 53 6.34 -0.15 -6.37
CA VAL A 53 6.46 -0.53 -4.96
C VAL A 53 7.54 0.32 -4.33
N MET A 54 7.15 1.11 -3.35
CA MET A 54 8.02 1.93 -2.51
C MET A 54 7.88 1.47 -1.06
N LYS A 55 9.00 1.34 -0.37
CA LYS A 55 9.05 0.99 1.04
C LYS A 55 9.97 1.98 1.75
N GLN A 56 9.46 2.66 2.76
CA GLN A 56 10.16 3.68 3.53
C GLN A 56 10.83 4.77 2.67
N GLY A 57 10.23 5.09 1.51
CA GLY A 57 10.77 6.07 0.56
C GLY A 57 11.75 5.52 -0.47
N GLU A 58 12.20 4.27 -0.34
CA GLU A 58 13.03 3.60 -1.32
C GLU A 58 12.17 2.86 -2.34
N VAL A 59 12.51 2.98 -3.63
CA VAL A 59 11.77 2.34 -4.73
C VAL A 59 12.35 0.96 -5.01
N PHE A 60 11.54 -0.09 -4.81
CA PHE A 60 11.91 -1.49 -5.03
C PHE A 60 11.44 -2.03 -6.39
N ARG A 61 10.37 -1.45 -6.95
CA ARG A 61 9.88 -1.73 -8.29
C ARG A 61 9.33 -0.45 -8.90
N ASN A 62 9.67 -0.21 -10.16
CA ASN A 62 9.08 0.87 -10.95
C ASN A 62 9.01 0.47 -12.42
N ILE A 63 7.79 0.36 -12.93
CA ILE A 63 7.48 0.11 -14.34
C ILE A 63 6.37 1.05 -14.83
N LEU A 64 6.29 2.25 -14.22
CA LEU A 64 5.43 3.34 -14.68
C LEU A 64 5.82 3.82 -16.08
#